data_AF-V4CB83-F1
#
_entry.id   AF-V4CB83-F1
#
_cell.length_a   1.000
_cell.length_b   1.000
_cell.length_c   1.000
_cell.angle_alpha   90.00
_cell.angle_beta   90.00
_cell.angle_gamma   90.00
#
_symmetry.space_group_name_H-M   'P 1'
#
loop_
_entity.id
_entity.type
_entity.pdbx_description
1 polymer ?
#
loop_
_entity_poly.entity_id
_entity_poly.type
_entity_poly.pdbx_seq_one_letter_code
_entity_poly.pdbx_strand_id
1 'polypeptide(L)'
;MMKFVLTDGHTSCTAVETEPLKSIGFNTAPGCKILIEGTVGVESNILLLDNKNTCYLGGRVDRMYETWELKRSLKYQNRSNIRSEGGPPPYVPFGQKVTSQLPNPRKGMFDFTW
;
A
#
# COMPACT_ATOMS: atom_id res chain seq x y z
N MET A 1 2.34 1.65 15.05
CA MET A 1 1.18 2.55 15.03
C MET A 1 0.41 2.33 13.72
N MET A 2 -0.70 1.62 13.81
CA MET A 2 -1.59 1.29 12.70
C MET A 2 -2.90 2.08 12.84
N LYS A 3 -3.44 2.50 11.69
CA LYS A 3 -4.80 3.05 11.58
C LYS A 3 -5.70 2.01 10.93
N PHE A 4 -6.83 1.73 11.56
CA PHE A 4 -7.85 0.82 11.06
C PHE A 4 -9.08 1.60 10.60
N VAL A 5 -9.73 1.06 9.57
CA VAL A 5 -11.09 1.45 9.21
C VAL A 5 -11.95 0.23 9.49
N LEU A 6 -12.85 0.38 10.45
CA LEU A 6 -13.72 -0.69 10.93
C LEU A 6 -15.14 -0.45 10.43
N THR A 7 -15.92 -1.52 10.29
CA THR A 7 -17.32 -1.45 9.91
C THR A 7 -18.11 -2.57 10.56
N ASP A 8 -19.34 -2.28 10.95
CA ASP A 8 -20.34 -3.26 11.38
C ASP A 8 -21.16 -3.82 10.20
N GLY A 9 -20.87 -3.40 8.96
CA GLY A 9 -21.60 -3.73 7.75
C GLY A 9 -22.49 -2.60 7.22
N HIS A 10 -22.74 -1.56 8.03
CA HIS A 10 -23.57 -0.41 7.65
C HIS A 10 -22.84 0.92 7.85
N THR A 11 -22.18 1.09 8.98
CA THR A 11 -21.42 2.29 9.34
C THR A 11 -19.94 1.97 9.38
N SER A 12 -19.11 2.97 9.07
CA SER A 12 -17.66 2.87 9.19
C SER A 12 -17.13 3.82 10.25
N CYS A 13 -16.14 3.39 11.02
CA CYS A 13 -15.40 4.24 11.95
C CYS A 13 -13.89 4.08 11.79
N THR A 14 -13.15 5.06 12.29
CA THR A 14 -11.69 5.02 12.31
C THR A 14 -11.21 4.61 13.68
N ALA A 15 -10.17 3.79 13.74
CA ALA A 15 -9.52 3.39 14.97
C ALA A 15 -7.99 3.48 14.85
N VAL A 16 -7.31 3.68 15.97
CA VAL A 16 -5.85 3.65 16.05
C VAL A 16 -5.42 2.77 17.21
N GLU A 17 -4.30 2.08 17.05
CA GLU A 17 -3.68 1.37 18.17
C GLU A 17 -2.94 2.37 19.07
N THR A 18 -3.18 2.31 20.38
CA THR A 18 -2.44 3.08 21.39
C THR A 18 -1.11 2.42 21.74
N GLU A 19 -1.09 1.09 21.68
CA GLU A 19 0.08 0.21 21.80
C GLU A 19 0.03 -0.84 20.67
N PRO A 20 1.17 -1.42 20.26
CA PRO A 20 1.17 -2.47 19.25
C PRO A 20 0.23 -3.63 19.61
N LEU A 21 -0.74 -3.91 18.75
CA LEU A 21 -1.63 -5.07 18.93
C LEU A 21 -0.85 -6.37 18.64
N LYS A 22 -0.89 -7.33 19.56
CA LYS A 22 -0.12 -8.58 19.44
C LYS A 22 -0.58 -9.47 18.29
N SER A 23 -1.88 -9.47 18.01
CA SER A 23 -2.51 -10.38 17.05
C SER A 23 -2.78 -9.76 15.68
N ILE A 24 -2.60 -8.44 15.54
CA ILE A 24 -2.95 -7.69 14.32
C ILE A 24 -1.71 -6.91 13.86
N GLY A 25 -1.34 -7.07 12.59
CA GLY A 25 -0.19 -6.39 12.01
C GLY A 25 -0.39 -6.07 10.53
N PHE A 26 0.66 -5.57 9.87
CA PHE A 26 0.63 -5.20 8.44
C PHE A 26 0.33 -6.36 7.49
N ASN A 27 0.50 -7.60 7.95
CA ASN A 27 0.25 -8.81 7.18
C ASN A 27 -1.17 -9.37 7.41
N THR A 28 -1.97 -8.74 8.28
CA THR A 28 -3.34 -9.17 8.53
C THR A 28 -4.20 -8.97 7.29
N ALA A 29 -4.90 -10.03 6.90
CA ALA A 29 -5.77 -10.02 5.73
C ALA A 29 -6.92 -9.01 5.90
N PRO A 30 -7.27 -8.24 4.86
CA PRO A 30 -8.43 -7.36 4.91
C PRO A 30 -9.74 -8.15 5.09
N GLY A 31 -10.68 -7.53 5.78
CA GLY A 31 -11.97 -8.15 6.10
C GLY A 31 -11.93 -9.12 7.29
N CYS A 32 -10.80 -9.23 7.98
CA CYS A 32 -10.70 -9.91 9.27
C CYS A 32 -11.74 -9.36 10.26
N LYS A 33 -12.21 -10.24 11.14
CA LYS A 33 -13.13 -9.87 12.22
C LYS A 33 -12.33 -9.64 13.49
N ILE A 34 -12.69 -8.58 14.19
CA ILE A 34 -12.18 -8.26 15.52
C ILE A 34 -13.36 -8.08 16.45
N LEU A 35 -13.20 -8.51 17.68
CA LEU A 35 -14.11 -8.22 18.77
C LEU A 35 -13.55 -7.01 19.51
N ILE A 36 -14.39 -5.99 19.66
CA ILE A 36 -14.13 -4.88 20.57
C ILE A 36 -14.98 -5.12 21.82
N GLU A 37 -14.33 -5.23 22.96
CA GLU A 37 -14.97 -5.59 24.23
C GLU A 37 -14.60 -4.61 25.34
N GLY A 38 -15.54 -4.41 26.27
CA GLY A 38 -15.38 -3.49 27.39
C GLY A 38 -15.50 -2.02 27.00
N THR A 39 -14.85 -1.15 27.78
CA THR A 39 -14.88 0.30 27.55
C THR A 39 -13.73 0.71 26.65
N VAL A 40 -14.06 1.32 25.51
CA VAL A 40 -13.08 1.84 24.56
C VAL A 40 -13.08 3.37 24.60
N GLY A 41 -11.89 3.94 24.75
CA GLY A 41 -11.69 5.38 24.65
C GLY A 41 -11.98 5.88 23.24
N VAL A 42 -12.66 7.02 23.14
CA VAL A 42 -12.96 7.66 21.86
C VAL A 42 -12.50 9.11 21.93
N GLU A 43 -11.58 9.48 21.05
CA GLU A 43 -11.09 10.86 20.94
C GLU A 43 -11.24 11.34 19.50
N SER A 44 -11.86 12.51 19.31
CA SER A 44 -12.08 13.10 17.98
C SER A 44 -12.70 12.12 16.95
N ASN A 45 -13.65 11.29 17.40
CA ASN A 45 -14.30 10.23 16.60
C ASN A 45 -13.38 9.08 16.15
N ILE A 46 -12.24 8.89 16.83
CA ILE A 46 -11.31 7.78 16.61
C ILE A 46 -11.34 6.87 17.83
N LEU A 47 -11.55 5.57 17.59
CA LEU A 47 -11.47 4.55 18.64
C LEU A 47 -10.00 4.27 19.01
N LEU A 48 -9.72 4.22 20.31
CA LEU A 48 -8.40 3.94 20.86
C LEU A 48 -8.30 2.46 21.26
N LEU A 49 -7.65 1.66 20.43
CA LEU A 49 -7.54 0.21 20.60
C LEU A 49 -6.28 -0.16 21.38
N ASP A 50 -6.41 -1.11 22.30
CA ASP A 50 -5.32 -1.72 23.07
C ASP A 50 -5.48 -3.26 23.11
N ASN A 51 -4.50 -3.97 23.70
CA ASN A 51 -4.57 -5.43 23.78
C ASN A 51 -5.61 -5.96 24.80
N LYS A 52 -6.26 -5.09 25.59
CA LYS A 52 -7.27 -5.47 26.59
C LYS A 52 -8.68 -5.38 26.01
N ASN A 53 -8.91 -4.40 25.14
CA ASN A 53 -10.22 -4.10 24.57
C ASN A 53 -10.42 -4.67 23.15
N THR A 54 -9.35 -5.20 22.54
CA THR A 54 -9.40 -5.72 21.17
C THR A 54 -8.94 -7.18 21.12
N CYS A 55 -9.81 -8.04 20.58
CA CYS A 55 -9.50 -9.45 20.33
C CYS A 55 -9.61 -9.77 18.83
N TYR A 56 -8.61 -10.47 18.29
CA TYR A 56 -8.60 -10.89 16.89
C TYR A 56 -9.35 -12.21 16.71
N LEU A 57 -10.43 -12.19 15.94
CA LEU A 57 -11.24 -13.39 15.65
C LEU A 57 -10.80 -14.11 14.36
N GLY A 58 -10.05 -13.44 13.50
CA GLY A 58 -9.58 -14.01 12.25
C GLY A 58 -10.56 -13.88 11.09
N GLY A 59 -10.44 -14.80 10.15
CA GLY A 59 -11.16 -14.76 8.88
C GLY A 59 -10.62 -13.72 7.90
N ARG A 60 -11.20 -13.71 6.71
CA ARG A 60 -10.94 -12.75 5.63
C ARG A 60 -12.19 -12.57 4.78
N VAL A 61 -12.22 -11.52 3.97
CA VAL A 61 -13.23 -11.36 2.92
C VAL A 61 -12.54 -11.52 1.58
N ASP A 62 -12.83 -12.59 0.85
CA ASP A 62 -12.06 -12.98 -0.35
C ASP A 62 -11.99 -11.86 -1.39
N ARG A 63 -13.11 -11.18 -1.66
CA ARG A 63 -13.16 -10.04 -2.58
C ARG A 63 -12.20 -8.91 -2.20
N MET A 64 -11.98 -8.66 -0.90
CA MET A 64 -11.01 -7.67 -0.43
C MET A 64 -9.58 -8.23 -0.46
N TYR A 65 -9.43 -9.51 -0.10
CA TYR A 65 -8.16 -10.20 -0.02
C TYR A 65 -7.48 -10.36 -1.38
N GLU A 66 -8.22 -10.74 -2.43
CA GLU A 66 -7.70 -10.91 -3.79
C GLU A 66 -7.00 -9.66 -4.31
N THR A 67 -7.68 -8.50 -4.21
CA THR A 67 -7.11 -7.21 -4.66
C THR A 67 -5.91 -6.81 -3.81
N TRP A 68 -5.94 -7.10 -2.50
CA TRP A 68 -4.85 -6.79 -1.59
C TRP A 68 -3.61 -7.65 -1.85
N GLU A 69 -3.78 -8.96 -2.03
CA GLU A 69 -2.70 -9.91 -2.27
C GLU A 69 -2.05 -9.66 -3.64
N LEU A 70 -2.85 -9.35 -4.67
CA LEU A 70 -2.33 -8.95 -5.98
C LEU A 70 -1.45 -7.69 -5.89
N LYS A 71 -1.91 -6.65 -5.21
CA LYS A 71 -1.10 -5.42 -5.00
C LYS A 71 0.18 -5.71 -4.23
N ARG A 72 0.09 -6.60 -3.25
CA ARG A 72 1.22 -7.02 -2.41
C ARG A 72 2.26 -7.77 -3.24
N SER A 73 1.86 -8.72 -4.08
CA SER A 73 2.78 -9.49 -4.93
C SER A 73 3.44 -8.62 -6.00
N LEU A 74 2.70 -7.71 -6.63
CA LEU A 74 3.23 -6.78 -7.65
C LEU A 74 4.22 -5.75 -7.09
N LYS A 75 4.10 -5.38 -5.81
CA LYS A 75 5.05 -4.46 -5.15
C LYS A 75 6.49 -4.96 -5.21
N TYR A 76 6.70 -6.28 -5.20
CA TYR A 76 8.01 -6.90 -5.30
C TYR A 76 8.50 -7.01 -6.76
N GLN A 77 7.59 -7.08 -7.73
CA GLN A 77 7.91 -7.19 -9.16
C GLN A 77 8.30 -5.86 -9.82
N ASN A 78 7.94 -4.72 -9.20
CA ASN A 78 8.08 -3.40 -9.82
C ASN A 78 9.50 -2.79 -9.78
N ARG A 79 10.55 -3.56 -9.44
CA ARG A 79 11.93 -3.06 -9.31
C ARG A 79 12.98 -3.74 -10.19
N SER A 80 12.66 -4.86 -10.84
CA SER A 80 13.62 -5.56 -11.69
C SER A 80 13.81 -4.92 -13.08
N ASN A 81 12.88 -4.07 -13.53
CA ASN A 81 12.97 -3.39 -14.83
C ASN A 81 13.33 -1.90 -14.74
N ILE A 82 14.10 -1.47 -13.73
CA ILE A 82 14.53 -0.07 -13.57
C ILE A 82 15.39 0.48 -14.73
N ARG A 83 15.75 -0.35 -15.72
CA ARG A 83 16.52 0.03 -16.91
C ARG A 83 15.76 -0.09 -18.23
N SER A 84 14.49 -0.52 -18.20
CA SER A 84 13.65 -0.59 -19.41
C SER A 84 12.51 0.41 -19.25
N GLU A 85 12.60 1.52 -19.99
CA GLU A 85 11.50 2.40 -20.40
C GLU A 85 10.21 2.36 -19.55
N GLY A 86 10.05 3.30 -18.61
CA GLY A 86 8.76 3.50 -17.93
C GLY A 86 8.80 3.62 -16.40
N GLY A 87 9.98 3.64 -15.79
CA GLY A 87 10.12 3.96 -14.36
C GLY A 87 9.69 5.40 -14.04
N PRO A 88 9.35 5.71 -12.77
CA PRO A 88 9.01 7.07 -12.36
C PRO A 88 10.15 8.02 -12.77
N PRO A 89 9.81 9.19 -13.35
CA PRO A 89 10.82 10.09 -13.88
C PRO A 89 11.79 10.51 -12.77
N PRO A 90 13.10 10.61 -13.07
CA PRO A 90 14.06 11.11 -12.10
C PRO A 90 13.66 12.51 -11.65
N TYR A 91 13.88 12.82 -10.37
CA TYR A 91 13.66 14.16 -9.85
C TYR A 91 14.57 15.15 -10.60
N VAL A 92 13.97 16.20 -11.15
CA VAL A 92 14.70 17.31 -11.78
C VAL A 92 14.41 18.57 -10.98
N PRO A 93 15.42 19.23 -10.38
CA PRO A 93 15.27 20.52 -9.72
C PRO A 93 14.60 21.55 -10.62
N PHE A 94 13.79 22.43 -10.02
CA PHE A 94 13.16 23.53 -10.74
C PHE A 94 14.21 24.40 -11.45
N GLY A 95 13.96 24.72 -12.72
CA GLY A 95 14.87 25.52 -13.55
C GLY A 95 15.90 24.72 -14.36
N GLN A 96 16.00 23.39 -14.19
CA GLN A 96 16.83 22.55 -15.05
C GLN A 96 16.03 21.98 -16.24
N LYS A 97 16.62 22.04 -17.44
CA LYS A 97 16.05 21.44 -18.65
C LYS A 97 16.16 19.92 -18.56
N VAL A 98 15.05 19.22 -18.78
CA VAL A 98 15.02 17.75 -18.89
C VAL A 98 15.68 17.36 -20.20
N THR A 99 16.96 17.01 -20.20
CA THR A 99 17.59 16.38 -21.36
C THR A 99 17.09 14.93 -21.41
N SER A 100 16.06 14.67 -22.20
CA SER A 100 15.73 13.29 -22.57
C SER A 100 16.95 12.72 -23.29
N GLN A 101 17.68 11.81 -22.64
CA GLN A 101 18.60 10.96 -23.37
C GLN A 101 17.75 9.99 -24.20
N LEU A 102 17.25 10.46 -25.33
CA LEU A 102 16.88 9.59 -26.43
C LEU A 102 18.16 8.82 -26.81
N PRO A 103 18.13 7.48 -26.87
CA PRO A 103 19.30 6.72 -27.26
C PRO A 103 19.73 7.19 -28.66
N ASN A 104 20.99 7.61 -28.74
CA ASN A 104 21.63 8.08 -29.97
C ASN A 104 21.39 7.05 -31.08
N PRO A 105 20.81 7.41 -32.25
CA PRO A 105 20.69 6.46 -33.35
C PRO A 105 22.12 6.02 -33.70
N ARG A 106 22.40 4.72 -33.54
CA ARG A 106 23.72 4.16 -33.78
C ARG A 106 24.16 4.56 -35.19
N LYS A 107 25.29 5.26 -35.24
CA LYS A 107 26.02 5.59 -36.45
C LYS A 107 26.42 4.28 -37.13
N GLY A 108 25.77 3.97 -38.25
CA GLY A 108 26.15 2.88 -39.15
C GLY A 108 25.05 1.85 -39.41
N MET A 109 24.21 2.10 -40.41
CA MET A 109 23.91 1.11 -41.46
C MET A 109 23.09 1.77 -42.59
N PHE A 110 23.58 1.60 -43.82
CA PHE A 110 22.97 1.87 -45.12
C PHE A 110 22.99 3.31 -45.67
N ASP A 111 24.12 3.67 -46.26
CA ASP A 111 24.13 4.45 -47.50
C ASP A 111 23.74 3.51 -48.65
N PHE A 112 22.65 3.81 -49.36
CA PHE A 112 22.37 3.27 -50.70
C PHE A 112 21.91 4.44 -51.57
N THR A 113 22.87 5.08 -52.23
CA THR A 113 22.67 5.69 -53.54
C THR A 113 23.04 4.65 -54.61
N TRP A 114 22.13 4.49 -55.57
CA TRP A 114 22.04 3.52 -56.69
C TRP A 114 23.30 2.75 -57.10
#